data_AF-A0A959UCI2-F1
#
_entry.id   AF-A0A959UCI2-F1
#
_cell.length_a   1.000
_cell.length_b   1.000
_cell.length_c   1.000
_cell.angle_alpha   90.00
_cell.angle_beta   90.00
_cell.angle_gamma   90.00
#
_symmetry.space_group_name_H-M   'P 1'
#
loop_
_entity.id
_entity.type
_entity.pdbx_description
1 polymer ?
#
loop_
_entity_poly.entity_id
_entity_poly.type
_entity_poly.pdbx_seq_one_letter_code
_entity_poly.pdbx_strand_id
1 'polypeptide(L)'
;WFETTGLSTIEAAARACNIVITRKGDTEEYFKDFAFYCEPGSPDSIREAIVKALQAETNPELKDFVSQNYTWEEAAKKTLMAYNKVLK
;
A
#
# COMPACT_ATOMS: atom_id res chain seq x y z
N TRP A 1 13.76 2.33 9.56
CA TRP A 1 13.03 1.83 8.38
C TRP A 1 12.06 2.90 7.94
N PHE A 2 12.09 3.28 6.67
CA PHE A 2 11.25 4.32 6.09
C PHE A 2 11.04 4.01 4.62
N GLU A 3 9.78 4.09 4.17
CA GLU A 3 9.38 3.95 2.77
C GLU A 3 8.45 5.12 2.46
N THR A 4 8.76 5.86 1.40
CA THR A 4 7.94 7.01 0.98
C THR A 4 6.74 6.54 0.18
N THR A 5 6.97 5.62 -0.76
CA THR A 5 5.88 5.03 -1.54
C THR A 5 6.29 3.63 -1.96
N GLY A 6 5.58 2.63 -1.43
CA GLY A 6 5.79 1.23 -1.80
C GLY A 6 5.25 0.93 -3.20
N LEU A 7 5.90 1.40 -4.26
CA LEU A 7 5.46 1.17 -5.65
C LEU A 7 5.41 -0.32 -5.98
N SER A 8 6.41 -1.09 -5.56
CA SER A 8 6.41 -2.56 -5.70
C SER A 8 5.25 -3.21 -4.95
N THR A 9 4.87 -2.65 -3.79
CA THR A 9 3.70 -3.11 -3.03
C THR A 9 2.40 -2.74 -3.74
N ILE A 10 2.31 -1.57 -4.36
CA ILE A 10 1.15 -1.17 -5.19
C ILE A 10 1.01 -2.13 -6.38
N GLU A 11 2.11 -2.51 -7.04
CA GLU A 11 2.10 -3.48 -8.14
C GLU A 11 1.61 -4.86 -7.66
N ALA A 12 2.09 -5.34 -6.51
CA ALA A 12 1.63 -6.59 -5.93
C ALA A 12 0.13 -6.55 -5.57
N ALA A 13 -0.32 -5.45 -4.96
CA ALA A 13 -1.71 -5.22 -4.60
C ALA A 13 -2.63 -5.17 -5.84
N ALA A 14 -2.20 -4.50 -6.92
CA ALA A 14 -2.88 -4.51 -8.22
C ALA A 14 -2.98 -5.92 -8.83
N ARG A 15 -2.17 -6.86 -8.34
CA ARG A 15 -2.21 -8.28 -8.73
C ARG A 15 -3.00 -9.18 -7.78
N ALA A 16 -3.74 -8.61 -6.84
CA ALA A 16 -4.49 -9.32 -5.80
C ALA A 16 -3.59 -10.19 -4.90
N CYS A 17 -2.32 -9.81 -4.74
CA CYS A 17 -1.45 -10.45 -3.76
C CYS A 17 -1.74 -9.90 -2.35
N ASN A 18 -1.66 -10.77 -1.34
CA ASN A 18 -1.58 -10.33 0.04
C ASN A 18 -0.23 -9.63 0.26
N ILE A 19 -0.26 -8.47 0.93
CA ILE A 19 0.93 -7.63 1.11
C ILE A 19 1.37 -7.65 2.58
N VAL A 20 2.67 -7.87 2.80
CA VAL A 20 3.31 -7.81 4.13
C VAL A 20 4.24 -6.60 4.15
N ILE A 21 3.96 -5.63 5.01
CA ILE A 21 4.70 -4.36 5.06
C ILE A 21 4.82 -3.86 6.50
N THR A 22 5.68 -2.88 6.74
CA THR A 22 5.75 -2.20 8.03
C THR A 22 4.76 -1.02 8.10
N ARG A 23 4.37 -0.58 9.31
CA ARG A 23 3.68 0.70 9.54
C ARG A 23 4.63 1.92 9.55
N LYS A 24 5.94 1.72 9.38
CA LYS A 24 6.90 2.83 9.36
C LYS A 24 6.90 3.53 7.99
N GLY A 25 6.92 4.86 7.99
CA GLY A 25 6.81 5.67 6.78
C GLY A 25 5.36 5.93 6.42
N ASP A 26 5.07 6.06 5.13
CA ASP A 26 3.74 6.47 4.65
C ASP A 26 2.83 5.26 4.32
N THR A 27 3.33 4.04 4.49
CA THR A 27 2.68 2.78 4.09
C THR A 27 1.29 2.57 4.71
N GLU A 28 1.06 3.04 5.93
CA GLU A 28 -0.26 2.95 6.59
C GLU A 28 -1.31 3.81 5.88
N GLU A 29 -0.92 4.98 5.36
CA GLU A 29 -1.81 5.87 4.61
C GLU A 29 -2.24 5.24 3.28
N TYR A 30 -1.32 4.53 2.61
CA TYR A 30 -1.60 3.89 1.32
C TYR A 30 -2.40 2.59 1.45
N PHE A 31 -2.09 1.75 2.44
CA PHE A 31 -2.64 0.39 2.48
C PHE A 31 -3.68 0.16 3.58
N LYS A 32 -3.81 1.09 4.55
CA LYS A 32 -4.87 1.06 5.57
C LYS A 32 -4.99 -0.32 6.23
N ASP A 33 -6.18 -0.88 6.32
CA ASP A 33 -6.42 -2.21 6.90
C ASP A 33 -6.24 -3.37 5.90
N PHE A 34 -5.78 -3.10 4.67
CA PHE A 34 -5.60 -4.14 3.65
C PHE A 34 -4.29 -4.91 3.77
N ALA A 35 -3.34 -4.45 4.61
CA ALA A 35 -2.01 -5.04 4.70
C ALA A 35 -1.78 -5.85 5.99
N PHE A 36 -0.92 -6.86 5.88
CA PHE A 36 -0.38 -7.60 7.01
C PHE A 36 0.83 -6.85 7.56
N TYR A 37 0.65 -6.18 8.70
CA TYR A 37 1.72 -5.34 9.26
C TYR A 37 2.71 -6.12 10.13
N CYS A 38 3.99 -5.80 9.99
CA CYS A 38 5.07 -6.33 10.83
C CYS A 38 6.00 -5.23 11.38
N GLU A 39 6.65 -5.53 12.52
CA GLU A 39 7.74 -4.73 13.05
C GLU A 39 9.06 -5.07 12.33
N PRO A 40 9.69 -4.11 11.62
CA PRO A 40 10.79 -4.40 10.69
C PRO A 40 12.10 -4.75 11.40
N GLY A 41 12.22 -4.43 12.70
CA GLY A 41 13.34 -4.83 13.55
C GLY A 41 13.15 -6.19 14.24
N SER A 42 12.03 -6.88 14.01
CA SER A 42 11.71 -8.16 14.65
C SER A 42 11.52 -9.25 13.59
N PRO A 43 12.51 -10.16 13.43
CA PRO A 43 12.38 -11.30 12.53
C PRO A 43 11.16 -12.18 12.84
N ASP A 44 10.80 -12.32 14.12
CA ASP A 44 9.62 -13.07 14.55
C ASP A 44 8.32 -12.40 14.06
N SER A 45 8.20 -11.07 14.21
CA SER A 45 7.05 -10.32 13.71
C SER A 45 6.90 -10.45 12.19
N ILE A 46 8.00 -10.37 11.45
CA ILE A 46 8.01 -10.54 9.99
C ILE A 46 7.54 -11.95 9.63
N ARG A 47 8.08 -12.98 10.28
CA ARG A 47 7.70 -14.38 10.06
C ARG A 47 6.21 -14.60 10.33
N GLU A 48 5.69 -14.08 11.43
CA GLU A 48 4.28 -14.20 11.79
C GLU A 48 3.37 -13.53 10.76
N ALA A 49 3.70 -12.33 10.30
CA ALA A 49 2.93 -11.62 9.29
C ALA A 49 2.93 -12.36 7.94
N ILE A 50 4.07 -12.92 7.53
CA ILE A 50 4.18 -13.74 6.32
C ILE A 50 3.32 -14.99 6.43
N VAL A 51 3.39 -15.73 7.55
CA VAL A 51 2.59 -16.93 7.75
C VAL A 51 1.09 -16.61 7.70
N LYS A 52 0.66 -15.52 8.34
CA LYS A 52 -0.73 -15.05 8.28
C LYS A 52 -1.15 -14.71 6.85
N ALA A 53 -0.32 -13.97 6.11
CA ALA A 53 -0.59 -13.58 4.73
C ALA A 53 -0.69 -14.77 3.77
N LEU A 54 0.12 -15.82 3.98
CA LEU A 54 0.08 -17.07 3.20
C LEU A 54 -1.14 -17.93 3.49
N GLN A 55 -1.67 -17.88 4.71
CA GLN A 55 -2.85 -18.65 5.13
C GLN A 55 -4.16 -17.95 4.83
N ALA A 56 -4.15 -16.62 4.69
CA ALA A 56 -5.32 -15.84 4.34
C ALA A 56 -5.68 -16.00 2.86
N GLU A 57 -6.98 -15.95 2.56
CA GLU A 57 -7.45 -15.76 1.19
C GLU A 57 -6.96 -14.42 0.65
N THR A 58 -6.78 -14.32 -0.67
CA THR A 58 -6.44 -13.03 -1.28
C THR A 58 -7.63 -12.09 -1.20
N ASN A 59 -7.39 -10.82 -0.88
CA ASN A 59 -8.44 -9.82 -0.78
C ASN A 59 -8.66 -9.10 -2.14
N PRO A 60 -9.78 -9.34 -2.85
CA PRO A 60 -10.08 -8.66 -4.11
C PRO A 60 -10.29 -7.15 -3.92
N GLU A 61 -10.77 -6.72 -2.74
CA GLU A 61 -11.05 -5.32 -2.45
C GLU A 61 -9.78 -4.46 -2.47
N LEU A 62 -8.64 -5.02 -2.05
CA LEU A 62 -7.35 -4.32 -2.13
C LEU A 62 -6.99 -4.04 -3.60
N LYS A 63 -7.16 -5.03 -4.48
CA LYS A 63 -6.91 -4.84 -5.91
C LYS A 63 -7.80 -3.76 -6.49
N ASP A 64 -9.10 -3.79 -6.17
CA ASP A 64 -10.06 -2.82 -6.67
C ASP A 64 -9.77 -1.41 -6.13
N PHE A 65 -9.43 -1.31 -4.84
CA PHE A 65 -9.02 -0.07 -4.21
C PHE A 65 -7.80 0.55 -4.90
N VAL A 66 -6.74 -0.24 -5.13
CA VAL A 66 -5.53 0.24 -5.83
C VAL A 66 -5.86 0.65 -7.27
N SER A 67 -6.65 -0.15 -7.97
CA SER A 67 -7.02 0.10 -9.38
C SER A 67 -7.88 1.36 -9.55
N GLN A 68 -8.59 1.78 -8.51
CA GLN A 68 -9.43 2.98 -8.54
C GLN A 68 -8.71 4.24 -8.02
N ASN A 69 -7.80 4.10 -7.05
CA ASN A 69 -7.26 5.25 -6.30
C ASN A 69 -5.81 5.60 -6.65
N TYR A 70 -5.01 4.62 -7.09
CA TYR A 70 -3.56 4.77 -7.29
C TYR A 70 -3.15 4.62 -8.76
N THR A 71 -3.98 5.13 -9.66
CA THR A 71 -3.68 5.18 -11.10
C THR A 71 -2.88 6.44 -11.45
N TRP A 72 -2.19 6.40 -12.59
CA TRP A 72 -1.54 7.58 -13.16
C TRP A 72 -2.53 8.71 -13.46
N GLU A 73 -3.76 8.37 -13.83
CA GLU A 73 -4.81 9.35 -14.09
C GLU A 73 -5.19 10.11 -12.81
N GLU A 74 -5.39 9.41 -11.69
CA GLU A 74 -5.67 10.04 -10.39
C GLU A 74 -4.48 10.87 -9.89
N ALA A 75 -3.25 10.39 -10.09
CA ALA A 75 -2.04 11.17 -9.79
C ALA A 75 -1.99 12.48 -10.60
N ALA A 76 -2.29 12.43 -11.89
CA ALA A 76 -2.33 13.60 -12.76
C ALA A 76 -3.42 14.59 -12.34
N LYS A 77 -4.63 14.11 -12.01
CA LYS A 77 -5.73 14.94 -11.50
C LYS A 77 -5.35 15.67 -10.22
N LYS A 78 -4.81 14.95 -9.22
CA LYS A 78 -4.36 15.55 -7.95
C LYS A 78 -3.27 16.59 -8.15
N THR A 79 -2.34 16.31 -9.07
CA THR A 79 -1.26 17.24 -9.44
C THR A 79 -1.84 18.54 -10.05
N LEU A 80 -2.75 18.42 -11.02
CA LEU A 80 -3.43 19.56 -11.63
C LEU A 80 -4.22 20.39 -10.59
N MET A 81 -4.91 19.74 -9.66
CA MET A 81 -5.62 20.41 -8.57
C MET A 81 -4.66 21.23 -7.68
N ALA A 82 -3.47 20.72 -7.38
CA ALA A 82 -2.47 21.44 -6.61
C ALA A 82 -1.99 22.71 -7.34
N TYR A 83 -1.67 22.61 -8.63
CA TYR A 83 -1.32 23.77 -9.46
C TYR A 83 -2.43 24.82 -9.49
N ASN A 84 -3.68 24.39 -9.72
CA ASN A 84 -4.85 25.28 -9.73
C ASN A 84 -5.12 25.95 -8.37
N LYS A 85 -4.63 25.39 -7.26
CA LYS A 85 -4.78 25.98 -5.92
C LYS A 85 -3.79 27.12 -5.68
N VAL A 86 -2.57 27.02 -6.21
CA VAL A 86 -1.48 27.98 -5.95
C VAL A 86 -1.34 29.06 -7.02
N LEU A 87 -1.86 28.82 -8.23
CA LEU A 87 -1.82 29.78 -9.35
C LEU A 87 -3.10 30.62 -9.49
N LYS A 88 -4.03 30.52 -8.53
CA LYS A 88 -5.23 31.36 -8.45
C LYS A 88 -4.95 32.68 -7.73
#